data_AF-A0A2P2CYS1-F1
#
_entry.id   AF-A0A2P2CYS1-F1
#
_cell.length_a   1.000
_cell.length_b   1.000
_cell.length_c   1.000
_cell.angle_alpha   90.00
_cell.angle_beta   90.00
_cell.angle_gamma   90.00
#
_symmetry.space_group_name_H-M   'P 1'
#
loop_
_entity.id
_entity.type
_entity.pdbx_description
1 polymer ?
#
loop_
_entity_poly.entity_id
_entity_poly.type
_entity_poly.pdbx_seq_one_letter_code
_entity_poly.pdbx_strand_id
1 'polypeptide(L)'
;MSAKFPVSPEKVNLLLSRMRKLGIRESDLEETFVRSGGKGGQNVNKVSTAVRLVYKKTGLEIKCSIHRTQGLNRYKARILLCEKLEAEILEASKIEDPKLAKIRKAKADKARKAKRKAASKSLSGLKRKTSPENNWGEEY
;
A
#
# COMPACT_ATOMS: atom_id res chain seq x y z
N MET A 1 28.48 -14.33 10.08
CA MET A 1 28.44 -15.17 8.86
C MET A 1 27.88 -14.33 7.72
N SER A 2 28.65 -14.05 6.68
CA SER A 2 28.17 -13.29 5.51
C SER A 2 27.17 -14.13 4.72
N ALA A 3 25.97 -13.61 4.47
CA ALA A 3 24.96 -14.31 3.68
C ALA A 3 25.39 -14.38 2.19
N LYS A 4 25.88 -15.54 1.76
CA LYS A 4 26.09 -15.81 0.32
C LYS A 4 24.74 -16.04 -0.35
N PHE A 5 24.37 -15.15 -1.26
CA PHE A 5 23.18 -15.28 -2.11
C PHE A 5 23.56 -15.87 -3.48
N PRO A 6 22.71 -16.72 -4.09
CA PRO A 6 22.95 -17.26 -5.43
C PRO A 6 22.55 -16.25 -6.52
N VAL A 7 23.07 -15.02 -6.44
CA VAL A 7 22.80 -13.92 -7.39
C VAL A 7 24.12 -13.21 -7.73
N SER A 8 24.13 -12.44 -8.82
CA SER A 8 25.31 -11.64 -9.22
C SER A 8 25.82 -10.77 -8.06
N PRO A 9 27.15 -10.64 -7.87
CA PRO A 9 27.75 -9.78 -6.84
C PRO A 9 27.23 -8.33 -6.87
N GLU A 10 26.95 -7.77 -8.04
CA GLU A 10 26.40 -6.42 -8.19
C GLU A 10 25.05 -6.26 -7.48
N LYS A 11 24.17 -7.26 -7.64
CA LYS A 11 22.85 -7.30 -6.99
C LYS A 11 22.98 -7.40 -5.47
N VAL A 12 23.95 -8.18 -4.99
CA VAL A 12 24.24 -8.28 -3.55
C VAL A 12 24.71 -6.94 -3.01
N ASN A 13 25.65 -6.28 -3.69
CA ASN A 13 26.18 -4.98 -3.27
C ASN A 13 25.10 -3.89 -3.24
N LEU A 14 24.21 -3.87 -4.24
CA LEU A 14 23.06 -2.96 -4.26
C LEU A 14 22.14 -3.20 -3.04
N LEU A 15 21.82 -4.46 -2.75
CA LEU A 15 20.99 -4.82 -1.59
C LEU A 15 21.64 -4.38 -0.28
N LEU A 16 22.94 -4.67 -0.09
CA LEU A 16 23.67 -4.27 1.12
C LEU A 16 23.73 -2.75 1.27
N SER A 17 23.91 -2.03 0.18
CA SER A 17 23.90 -0.56 0.17
C SER A 17 22.53 -0.01 0.57
N ARG A 18 21.44 -0.59 0.05
CA ARG A 18 20.06 -0.24 0.41
C ARG A 18 19.76 -0.51 1.88
N MET A 19 20.15 -1.69 2.37
CA MET A 19 20.00 -2.06 3.78
C MET A 19 20.75 -1.11 4.71
N ARG A 20 21.99 -0.74 4.34
CA ARG A 20 22.79 0.24 5.09
C ARG A 20 22.14 1.61 5.15
N LYS A 21 21.59 2.10 4.03
CA LYS A 21 20.86 3.37 3.95
C LYS A 21 19.64 3.38 4.89
N LEU A 22 18.98 2.25 5.06
CA LEU A 22 17.84 2.06 5.97
C LEU A 22 18.25 1.69 7.40
N GLY A 23 19.55 1.63 7.71
CA GLY A 23 20.04 1.27 9.05
C GLY A 23 19.80 -0.19 9.45
N ILE A 24 19.52 -1.08 8.49
CA ILE A 24 19.27 -2.50 8.73
C ILE A 24 20.60 -3.22 8.86
N ARG A 25 20.80 -3.92 9.98
CA ARG A 25 21.96 -4.80 10.21
C ARG A 25 21.52 -6.26 10.15
N GLU A 26 22.41 -7.15 9.70
CA GLU A 26 22.10 -8.59 9.66
C GLU A 26 21.82 -9.18 11.05
N SER A 27 22.45 -8.64 12.10
CA SER A 27 22.23 -9.06 13.49
C SER A 27 20.82 -8.78 14.02
N ASP A 28 20.12 -7.81 13.42
CA ASP A 28 18.76 -7.41 13.80
C ASP A 28 17.70 -8.23 13.06
N LEU A 29 18.11 -9.16 12.19
CA LEU A 29 17.23 -10.00 11.39
C LEU A 29 17.20 -11.42 11.95
N GLU A 30 15.99 -11.91 12.24
CA GLU A 30 15.76 -13.32 12.52
C GLU A 30 15.25 -14.00 11.27
N GLU A 31 15.97 -15.03 10.82
CA GLU A 31 15.63 -15.80 9.64
C GLU A 31 15.21 -17.20 10.08
N THR A 32 14.04 -17.64 9.64
CA THR A 32 13.52 -18.99 9.88
C THR A 32 13.07 -19.60 8.57
N PHE A 33 13.30 -20.90 8.39
CA PHE A 33 12.85 -21.63 7.21
C PHE A 33 11.57 -22.39 7.54
N VAL A 34 10.58 -22.22 6.67
CA VAL A 34 9.28 -22.86 6.80
C VAL A 34 9.02 -23.70 5.56
N ARG A 35 8.17 -24.72 5.73
CA ARG A 35 7.66 -25.48 4.59
C ARG A 35 6.71 -24.59 3.81
N SER A 36 6.81 -24.65 2.48
CA SER A 36 5.89 -23.93 1.61
C SER A 36 4.52 -24.61 1.68
N GLY A 37 3.49 -23.89 2.10
CA GLY A 37 2.12 -24.40 2.14
C GLY A 37 1.43 -24.25 0.78
N GLY A 38 0.76 -25.29 0.29
CA GLY A 38 -0.06 -25.22 -0.93
C GLY A 38 -0.34 -26.59 -1.56
N LYS A 39 -1.16 -26.63 -2.63
CA LYS A 39 -1.38 -27.81 -3.50
C LYS A 39 -0.14 -28.10 -4.37
N GLY A 40 1.03 -28.19 -3.76
CA GLY A 40 2.28 -28.50 -4.43
C GLY A 40 2.50 -30.00 -4.57
N GLY A 41 3.36 -30.39 -5.53
CA GLY A 41 3.83 -31.77 -5.65
C GLY A 41 4.77 -32.19 -4.51
N GLN A 42 5.27 -33.43 -4.57
CA GLN A 42 6.08 -34.07 -3.51
C GLN A 42 7.26 -33.21 -3.01
N ASN A 43 7.92 -32.48 -3.91
CA ASN A 43 9.09 -31.65 -3.56
C ASN A 43 8.72 -30.42 -2.70
N VAL A 44 7.56 -29.78 -2.96
CA VAL A 44 7.14 -28.55 -2.26
C VAL A 44 6.79 -28.85 -0.80
N ASN A 45 6.15 -30.00 -0.55
CA ASN A 45 5.73 -30.39 0.79
C ASN A 45 6.90 -30.93 1.64
N LYS A 46 7.96 -31.42 1.01
CA LYS A 46 9.13 -32.01 1.69
C LYS A 46 10.19 -30.98 2.07
N VAL A 47 10.42 -29.97 1.23
CA VAL A 47 11.57 -29.06 1.40
C VAL A 47 11.14 -27.72 1.99
N SER A 48 11.83 -27.30 3.07
CA SER A 48 11.63 -26.00 3.74
C SER A 48 12.26 -24.85 2.94
N THR A 49 11.73 -24.56 1.75
CA THR A 49 12.24 -23.53 0.84
C THR A 49 11.77 -22.12 1.20
N ALA A 50 10.65 -21.98 1.91
CA ALA A 50 10.08 -20.68 2.25
C ALA A 50 10.87 -20.04 3.40
N VAL A 51 11.05 -18.72 3.32
CA VAL A 51 11.82 -17.93 4.29
C VAL A 51 10.87 -17.00 5.03
N ARG A 52 10.89 -17.07 6.35
CA ARG A 52 10.30 -16.09 7.26
C ARG A 52 11.43 -15.21 7.77
N LEU A 53 11.38 -13.92 7.48
CA LEU A 53 12.34 -12.93 7.92
C LEU A 53 11.63 -11.96 8.85
N VAL A 54 12.13 -11.80 10.08
CA VAL A 54 11.62 -10.87 11.09
C VAL A 54 12.68 -9.82 11.37
N TYR A 55 12.30 -8.55 11.28
CA TYR A 55 13.16 -7.45 11.70
C TYR A 55 12.83 -7.05 13.13
N LYS A 56 13.73 -7.35 14.07
CA LYS A 56 13.46 -7.23 15.52
C LYS A 56 13.08 -5.82 15.96
N LYS A 57 13.68 -4.78 15.36
CA LYS A 57 13.48 -3.39 15.79
C LYS A 57 12.06 -2.86 15.54
N THR A 58 11.51 -3.17 14.37
CA THR A 58 10.15 -2.72 14.00
C THR A 58 9.11 -3.81 14.25
N GLY A 59 9.52 -5.06 14.51
CA GLY A 59 8.62 -6.22 14.57
C GLY A 59 8.05 -6.61 13.20
N LEU A 60 8.62 -6.11 12.10
CA LEU A 60 8.13 -6.41 10.76
C LEU A 60 8.48 -7.84 10.37
N GLU A 61 7.44 -8.60 10.05
CA GLU A 61 7.56 -9.96 9.52
C GLU A 61 7.30 -9.99 8.01
N ILE A 62 8.13 -10.74 7.29
CA ILE A 62 8.02 -11.01 5.87
C ILE A 62 8.16 -12.50 5.62
N LYS A 63 7.19 -13.08 4.92
CA LYS A 63 7.25 -14.45 4.42
C LYS A 63 7.46 -14.42 2.91
N CYS A 64 8.44 -15.18 2.41
CA CYS A 64 8.75 -15.28 1.00
C CYS A 64 8.87 -16.75 0.57
N SER A 65 8.00 -17.17 -0.35
CA SER A 65 7.96 -18.53 -0.92
C SER A 65 7.90 -18.52 -2.46
N ILE A 66 8.48 -17.48 -3.08
CA ILE A 66 8.35 -17.21 -4.53
C ILE A 66 9.22 -18.17 -5.36
N HIS A 67 10.45 -18.42 -4.91
CA HIS A 67 11.43 -19.20 -5.65
C HIS A 67 11.54 -20.63 -5.10
N ARG A 68 12.01 -21.54 -5.95
CA ARG A 68 12.25 -22.96 -5.61
C ARG A 68 13.43 -23.18 -4.66
N THR A 69 14.29 -22.19 -4.44
CA THR A 69 15.47 -22.31 -3.58
C THR A 69 15.42 -21.31 -2.43
N GLN A 70 15.89 -21.77 -1.26
CA GLN A 70 15.98 -20.96 -0.04
C GLN A 70 16.88 -19.73 -0.26
N GLY A 71 18.04 -19.87 -0.94
CA GLY A 71 18.95 -18.75 -1.17
C GLY A 71 18.34 -17.58 -1.95
N LEU A 72 17.54 -17.87 -2.99
CA LEU A 72 16.82 -16.84 -3.72
C LEU A 72 15.69 -16.23 -2.87
N ASN A 73 14.98 -17.04 -2.08
CA ASN A 73 13.96 -16.55 -1.16
C ASN A 73 14.55 -15.66 -0.05
N ARG A 74 15.76 -15.97 0.45
CA ARG A 74 16.48 -15.14 1.42
C ARG A 74 16.85 -13.77 0.85
N TYR A 75 17.32 -13.74 -0.40
CA TYR A 75 17.62 -12.50 -1.12
C TYR A 75 16.35 -11.68 -1.34
N LYS A 76 15.29 -12.31 -1.85
CA LYS A 76 14.02 -11.63 -2.14
C LYS A 76 13.33 -11.13 -0.87
N ALA A 77 13.36 -11.88 0.23
CA ALA A 77 12.81 -11.46 1.51
C ALA A 77 13.47 -10.16 2.03
N ARG A 78 14.80 -10.01 1.87
CA ARG A 78 15.52 -8.78 2.25
C ARG A 78 15.17 -7.60 1.36
N ILE A 79 14.96 -7.81 0.06
CA ILE A 79 14.44 -6.76 -0.84
C ILE A 79 13.07 -6.30 -0.38
N LEU A 80 12.15 -7.24 -0.14
CA LEU A 80 10.80 -6.93 0.31
C LEU A 80 10.81 -6.18 1.64
N LEU A 81 11.76 -6.49 2.53
CA LEU A 81 11.96 -5.76 3.78
C LEU A 81 12.32 -4.30 3.54
N CYS A 82 13.28 -4.05 2.64
CA CYS A 82 13.68 -2.69 2.30
C CYS A 82 12.52 -1.92 1.67
N GLU A 83 11.78 -2.53 0.74
CA GLU A 83 10.62 -1.92 0.08
C GLU A 83 9.53 -1.55 1.09
N LYS A 84 9.24 -2.44 2.05
CA LYS A 84 8.23 -2.19 3.08
C LYS A 84 8.61 -1.04 4.01
N LEU A 85 9.88 -0.99 4.43
CA LEU A 85 10.39 0.09 5.28
C LEU A 85 10.42 1.43 4.55
N GLU A 86 10.82 1.46 3.27
CA GLU A 86 10.79 2.68 2.46
C GLU A 86 9.38 3.20 2.26
N ALA A 87 8.41 2.31 2.03
CA ALA A 87 7.01 2.68 1.92
C ALA A 87 6.52 3.32 3.23
N GLU A 88 6.87 2.74 4.39
CA GLU A 88 6.47 3.27 5.70
C GLU A 88 7.07 4.66 5.97
N ILE A 89 8.34 4.88 5.64
CA ILE A 89 9.00 6.19 5.73
C ILE A 89 8.33 7.22 4.80
N LEU A 90 8.02 6.81 3.57
CA LEU A 90 7.37 7.69 2.60
C LEU A 90 5.96 8.07 3.05
N GLU A 91 5.18 7.13 3.56
CA GLU A 91 3.84 7.42 4.09
C GLU A 91 3.90 8.35 5.30
N ALA A 92 4.88 8.20 6.19
CA ALA A 92 5.09 9.13 7.30
C ALA A 92 5.35 10.57 6.80
N SER A 93 6.23 10.74 5.81
CA SER A 93 6.53 12.07 5.24
C SER A 93 5.32 12.74 4.56
N LYS A 94 4.45 11.97 3.91
CA LYS A 94 3.24 12.49 3.25
C LYS A 94 2.19 13.03 4.23
N ILE A 95 2.12 12.45 5.43
CA ILE A 95 1.20 12.92 6.49
C ILE A 95 1.66 14.29 6.99
N GLU A 96 2.97 14.50 7.06
CA GLU A 96 3.57 15.74 7.54
C GLU A 96 3.44 16.90 6.54
N ASP A 97 3.23 16.64 5.24
CA ASP A 97 3.13 17.68 4.22
C ASP A 97 1.84 18.53 4.36
N PRO A 98 1.91 19.76 4.91
CA PRO A 98 0.73 20.61 5.09
C PRO A 98 0.14 21.05 3.74
N LYS A 99 0.94 20.99 2.66
CA LYS A 99 0.52 21.31 1.28
C LYS A 99 -0.51 20.30 0.76
N LEU A 100 -0.31 19.01 1.04
CA LEU A 100 -1.25 17.95 0.66
C LEU A 100 -2.57 18.09 1.42
N ALA A 101 -2.52 18.44 2.71
CA ALA A 101 -3.70 18.76 3.50
C ALA A 101 -4.49 19.96 2.92
N LYS A 102 -3.79 21.04 2.51
CA LYS A 102 -4.41 22.20 1.85
C LYS A 102 -5.07 21.82 0.52
N ILE A 103 -4.41 21.01 -0.31
CA ILE A 103 -4.96 20.55 -1.59
C ILE A 103 -6.22 19.69 -1.37
N ARG A 104 -6.19 18.77 -0.40
CA ARG A 104 -7.36 17.94 -0.04
C ARG A 104 -8.52 18.81 0.45
N LYS A 105 -8.26 19.78 1.31
CA LYS A 105 -9.26 20.74 1.81
C LYS A 105 -9.88 21.55 0.67
N ALA A 106 -9.05 22.11 -0.22
CA ALA A 106 -9.51 22.89 -1.38
C ALA A 106 -10.37 22.06 -2.35
N LYS A 107 -10.01 20.78 -2.59
CA LYS A 107 -10.82 19.86 -3.40
C LYS A 107 -12.17 19.54 -2.73
N ALA A 108 -12.16 19.29 -1.41
CA ALA A 108 -13.38 19.05 -0.65
C ALA A 108 -14.32 20.27 -0.64
N ASP A 109 -13.77 21.48 -0.47
CA ASP A 109 -14.54 22.73 -0.51
C ASP A 109 -15.16 22.99 -1.90
N LYS A 110 -14.42 22.73 -2.99
CA LYS A 110 -14.96 22.79 -4.36
C LYS A 110 -16.13 21.81 -4.53
N ALA A 111 -15.97 20.56 -4.10
CA ALA A 111 -17.03 19.55 -4.19
C ALA A 111 -18.27 19.95 -3.37
N ARG A 112 -18.09 20.50 -2.17
CA ARG A 112 -19.20 20.97 -1.31
C ARG A 112 -19.96 22.14 -1.96
N LYS A 113 -19.24 23.12 -2.52
CA LYS A 113 -19.84 24.24 -3.25
C LYS A 113 -20.62 23.78 -4.48
N ALA A 114 -20.07 22.82 -5.24
CA ALA A 114 -20.76 22.23 -6.39
C ALA A 114 -22.09 21.55 -5.98
N LYS A 115 -22.07 20.73 -4.93
CA LYS A 115 -23.28 20.08 -4.40
C LYS A 115 -24.33 21.08 -3.91
N ARG A 116 -23.92 22.14 -3.19
CA ARG A 116 -24.84 23.20 -2.74
C ARG A 116 -25.50 23.94 -3.91
N LYS A 117 -24.73 24.30 -4.94
CA LYS A 117 -25.27 24.95 -6.14
C LYS A 117 -26.25 24.05 -6.90
N ALA A 118 -25.95 22.75 -7.00
CA ALA A 118 -26.86 21.79 -7.62
C ALA A 118 -28.18 21.69 -6.83
N ALA A 119 -28.11 21.59 -5.51
CA ALA A 119 -29.30 21.52 -4.63
C ALA A 119 -30.16 22.80 -4.66
N SER A 120 -29.55 23.99 -4.72
CA SER A 120 -30.31 25.25 -4.85
C SER A 120 -30.98 25.38 -6.23
N LYS A 121 -30.37 24.81 -7.27
CA LYS A 121 -30.93 24.82 -8.63
C LYS A 121 -32.09 23.83 -8.76
N SER A 122 -32.02 22.66 -8.13
CA SER A 122 -33.14 21.72 -8.08
C SER A 122 -34.33 22.28 -7.29
N LEU A 123 -34.10 22.96 -6.17
CA LEU A 123 -35.16 23.58 -5.36
C LEU A 123 -35.89 24.70 -6.10
N SER A 124 -35.17 25.57 -6.82
CA SER A 124 -35.75 26.64 -7.64
C SER A 124 -36.39 26.14 -8.95
N GLY A 125 -35.98 24.97 -9.45
CA GLY A 125 -36.64 24.28 -10.56
C GLY A 125 -37.99 23.67 -10.16
N LEU A 126 -38.11 23.18 -8.93
CA LEU A 126 -39.35 22.59 -8.41
C LEU A 126 -40.44 23.64 -8.18
N LYS A 127 -40.07 24.83 -7.68
CA LYS A 127 -41.00 25.93 -7.39
C LYS A 127 -41.62 26.58 -8.64
N ARG A 128 -41.05 26.37 -9.83
CA ARG A 128 -41.57 26.89 -11.11
C ARG A 128 -42.60 25.97 -11.79
N LYS A 129 -42.75 24.72 -11.35
CA LYS A 129 -43.71 23.76 -11.94
C LYS A 129 -45.05 23.67 -11.20
N THR A 130 -45.18 24.32 -10.04
CA THR A 130 -46.42 24.36 -9.25
C THR A 130 -47.06 25.74 -9.36
N SER A 131 -47.55 26.10 -10.54
CA SER A 131 -48.55 27.17 -10.66
C SER A 131 -49.91 26.47 -10.76
N PRO A 132 -50.85 26.66 -9.82
CA PRO A 132 -52.20 26.16 -9.99
C PRO A 132 -52.86 26.97 -11.11
N GLU A 133 -53.27 26.30 -12.19
CA GLU A 133 -54.07 26.89 -13.25
C GLU A 133 -55.44 27.26 -12.68
N ASN A 134 -55.67 28.54 -12.41
CA ASN A 134 -56.98 29.06 -12.06
C ASN A 134 -57.85 29.06 -13.32
N ASN A 135 -58.68 28.04 -13.46
CA ASN A 135 -59.72 27.93 -14.48
C ASN A 135 -60.94 28.77 -14.03
N TRP A 136 -61.01 30.04 -14.42
CA TRP A 136 -62.24 30.84 -14.32
C TRP A 136 -63.00 30.73 -15.64
N GLY A 137 -63.78 29.66 -15.77
CA GLY A 137 -64.88 29.61 -16.74
C GLY A 137 -66.11 30.20 -16.06
N GLU A 138 -66.51 31.40 -16.46
CA GLU A 138 -67.77 32.02 -16.04
C GLU A 138 -68.69 32.10 -17.26
N GLU A 139 -69.87 31.51 -17.09
CA GLU A 139 -70.99 31.48 -18.02
C GLU A 139 -71.45 32.90 -18.42
N TYR A 140 -71.81 33.09 -19.69
CA TYR A 140 -73.13 33.53 -20.16
C TYR A 140 -73.15 33.60 -21.70
#